data_AF-A0A4Q2ZWY1-F1
#
_entry.id   AF-A0A4Q2ZWY1-F1
#
_cell.length_a   1.000
_cell.length_b   1.000
_cell.length_c   1.000
_cell.angle_alpha   90.00
_cell.angle_beta   90.00
_cell.angle_gamma   90.00
#
_symmetry.space_group_name_H-M   'P 1'
#
loop_
_entity.id
_entity.type
_entity.pdbx_description
1 polymer ?
#
loop_
_entity_poly.entity_id
_entity_poly.type
_entity_poly.pdbx_seq_one_letter_code
_entity_poly.pdbx_strand_id
1 'polypeptide(L)'
;GLSGRGARLNVPAGSGEALVIDESYNANPASMRATLQVLAHETGRKIAVLGEMRELGEHSDVFHAELSGPIEAAGVDYAILVGEAMGALAEALEGRIDFVHVPDAATAGARLDAVLGAGDAVLVKGSNGVRLSTIVAALTERAPA
;
A
#
# COMPACT_ATOMS: atom_id res chain seq x y z
N GLY A 1 -6.10 0.50 -17.70
CA GLY A 1 -4.65 0.77 -17.65
C GLY A 1 -3.89 -0.55 -17.71
N LEU A 2 -2.57 -0.51 -17.82
CA LEU A 2 -1.75 -1.70 -17.58
C LEU A 2 -1.80 -2.03 -16.08
N SER A 3 -1.98 -3.30 -15.72
CA SER A 3 -1.94 -3.73 -14.31
C SER A 3 -0.63 -3.30 -13.64
N GLY A 4 -0.72 -2.86 -12.38
CA GLY A 4 0.41 -2.36 -11.60
C GLY A 4 0.93 -0.97 -12.00
N ARG A 5 0.24 -0.25 -12.89
CA ARG A 5 0.70 1.04 -13.46
C ARG A 5 -0.39 2.10 -13.45
N GLY A 6 -0.93 2.37 -12.26
CA GLY A 6 -1.89 3.44 -12.00
C GLY A 6 -3.34 3.09 -12.34
N ALA A 7 -3.69 1.79 -12.36
CA ALA A 7 -5.08 1.39 -12.53
C ALA A 7 -5.88 1.81 -11.28
N ARG A 8 -7.08 2.34 -11.50
CA ARG A 8 -8.02 2.73 -10.44
C ARG A 8 -9.24 1.83 -10.55
N LEU A 9 -9.52 1.08 -9.50
CA LEU A 9 -10.46 -0.03 -9.52
C LEU A 9 -11.42 0.13 -8.34
N ASN A 10 -12.72 0.09 -8.60
CA ASN A 10 -13.68 -0.07 -7.53
C ASN A 10 -13.84 -1.56 -7.25
N VAL A 11 -13.71 -1.96 -5.98
CA VAL A 11 -13.82 -3.35 -5.55
C VAL A 11 -14.89 -3.47 -4.46
N PRO A 12 -15.63 -4.60 -4.38
CA PRO A 12 -16.56 -4.83 -3.28
C PRO A 12 -15.87 -4.74 -1.91
N ALA A 13 -16.48 -4.01 -0.98
CA ALA A 13 -16.01 -3.82 0.39
C ALA A 13 -17.18 -3.61 1.37
N GLY A 14 -17.43 -4.58 2.25
CA GLY A 14 -18.58 -4.54 3.16
C GLY A 14 -19.90 -4.42 2.39
N SER A 15 -20.71 -3.41 2.74
CA SER A 15 -21.99 -3.12 2.07
C SER A 15 -21.86 -2.16 0.87
N GLY A 16 -20.66 -1.90 0.38
CA GLY A 16 -20.40 -0.96 -0.72
C GLY A 16 -19.12 -1.27 -1.47
N GLU A 17 -18.43 -0.24 -1.93
CA GLU A 17 -17.18 -0.36 -2.70
C GLU A 17 -16.04 0.40 -2.01
N ALA A 18 -14.82 -0.05 -2.27
CA ALA A 18 -13.59 0.68 -1.97
C ALA A 18 -12.86 0.99 -3.28
N LEU A 19 -12.13 2.10 -3.30
CA LEU A 19 -11.22 2.44 -4.39
C LEU A 19 -9.87 1.77 -4.15
N VAL A 20 -9.33 1.09 -5.16
CA VAL A 20 -7.96 0.55 -5.19
C VAL A 20 -7.16 1.27 -6.28
N ILE A 21 -6.01 1.83 -5.90
CA ILE A 21 -5.01 2.42 -6.79
C ILE A 21 -3.86 1.43 -6.91
N ASP A 22 -3.76 0.78 -8.06
CA ASP A 22 -2.81 -0.28 -8.34
C ASP A 22 -1.52 0.26 -8.98
N GLU A 23 -0.47 0.33 -8.16
CA GLU A 23 0.90 0.78 -8.46
C GLU A 23 1.92 -0.34 -8.15
N SER A 24 1.48 -1.60 -8.23
CA SER A 24 2.22 -2.76 -7.71
C SER A 24 3.34 -3.30 -8.62
N TYR A 25 3.74 -2.60 -9.68
CA TYR A 25 4.74 -3.09 -10.63
C TYR A 25 6.16 -2.60 -10.31
N ASN A 26 6.31 -1.31 -9.98
CA ASN A 26 7.62 -0.69 -9.74
C ASN A 26 7.59 0.15 -8.46
N ALA A 27 8.66 0.03 -7.67
CA ALA A 27 8.87 0.83 -6.47
C ALA A 27 10.31 1.34 -6.43
N ASN A 28 10.41 2.66 -6.43
CA ASN A 28 11.63 3.43 -6.16
C ASN A 28 11.22 4.69 -5.35
N PRO A 29 12.16 5.37 -4.70
CA PRO A 29 11.83 6.45 -3.76
C PRO A 29 10.98 7.57 -4.37
N ALA A 30 11.28 7.97 -5.62
CA ALA A 30 10.53 9.03 -6.29
C ALA A 30 9.08 8.60 -6.60
N SER A 31 8.91 7.40 -7.14
CA SER A 31 7.58 6.86 -7.46
C SER A 31 6.73 6.63 -6.20
N MET A 32 7.31 6.17 -5.09
CA MET A 32 6.60 5.96 -3.83
C MET A 32 6.01 7.27 -3.31
N ARG A 33 6.81 8.34 -3.29
CA ARG A 33 6.35 9.68 -2.89
C ARG A 33 5.24 10.19 -3.81
N ALA A 34 5.40 10.04 -5.13
CA ALA A 34 4.40 10.49 -6.10
C ALA A 34 3.05 9.78 -5.90
N THR A 35 3.05 8.46 -5.68
CA THR A 35 1.80 7.71 -5.47
C THR A 35 1.15 7.99 -4.11
N LEU A 36 1.94 8.29 -3.08
CA LEU A 36 1.39 8.75 -1.80
C LEU A 36 0.72 10.13 -1.96
N GLN A 37 1.27 11.02 -2.79
CA GLN A 37 0.60 12.28 -3.14
C GLN A 37 -0.70 12.03 -3.90
N VAL A 38 -0.76 11.03 -4.79
CA VAL A 38 -2.03 10.65 -5.44
C VAL A 38 -3.05 10.20 -4.40
N LEU A 39 -2.66 9.30 -3.48
CA LEU A 39 -3.53 8.85 -2.39
C LEU A 39 -4.02 10.02 -1.53
N ALA A 40 -3.19 11.03 -1.29
CA ALA A 40 -3.55 12.21 -0.49
C ALA A 40 -4.77 12.98 -1.02
N HIS A 41 -5.04 12.90 -2.33
CA HIS A 41 -6.20 13.56 -2.97
C HIS A 41 -7.49 12.74 -2.87
N GLU A 42 -7.41 11.49 -2.41
CA GLU A 42 -8.58 10.65 -2.22
C GLU A 42 -9.33 11.00 -0.93
N THR A 43 -10.63 10.71 -0.95
CA THR A 43 -11.53 10.91 0.19
C THR A 43 -11.78 9.60 0.93
N GLY A 44 -12.28 9.70 2.16
CA GLY A 44 -12.53 8.53 3.00
C GLY A 44 -11.28 8.12 3.76
N ARG A 45 -11.32 6.90 4.34
CA ARG A 45 -10.19 6.34 5.06
C ARG A 45 -9.14 5.85 4.07
N LYS A 46 -7.90 6.27 4.27
CA LYS A 46 -6.78 5.98 3.37
C LYS A 46 -5.92 4.85 3.92
N ILE A 47 -5.81 3.78 3.15
CA ILE A 47 -5.00 2.61 3.48
C ILE A 47 -3.84 2.52 2.50
N ALA A 48 -2.61 2.36 3.00
CA ALA A 48 -1.43 2.15 2.18
C ALA A 48 -0.88 0.73 2.35
N VAL A 49 -0.89 -0.08 1.29
CA VAL A 49 -0.20 -1.37 1.23
C VAL A 49 1.10 -1.19 0.48
N LEU A 50 2.20 -1.14 1.21
CA LEU A 50 3.53 -0.79 0.70
C LEU A 50 4.48 -1.97 0.82
N GLY A 51 5.11 -2.33 -0.29
CA GLY A 51 6.16 -3.33 -0.36
C GLY A 51 7.51 -2.70 -0.66
N GLU A 52 8.56 -3.48 -0.42
CA GLU A 52 9.95 -3.07 -0.58
C GLU A 52 10.29 -2.49 -1.96
N MET A 53 11.10 -1.43 -1.93
CA MET A 53 11.87 -0.92 -3.05
C MET A 53 13.10 -1.80 -3.25
N ARG A 54 13.50 -2.02 -4.51
CA ARG A 54 14.65 -2.87 -4.85
C ARG A 54 15.84 -2.04 -5.32
N GLU A 55 17.00 -2.69 -5.35
CA GLU A 55 18.24 -2.15 -5.94
C GLU A 55 18.75 -0.87 -5.22
N LEU A 56 18.45 -0.73 -3.93
CA LEU A 56 18.85 0.43 -3.11
C LEU A 56 20.22 0.27 -2.43
N GLY A 57 20.77 -0.95 -2.41
CA GLY A 57 22.05 -1.24 -1.75
C GLY A 57 22.06 -0.85 -0.27
N GLU A 58 23.15 -0.24 0.18
CA GLU A 58 23.35 0.21 1.57
C GLU A 58 22.37 1.30 2.03
N HIS A 59 21.66 1.95 1.11
CA HIS A 59 20.71 3.02 1.41
C HIS A 59 19.27 2.52 1.57
N SER A 60 19.04 1.19 1.54
CA SER A 60 17.70 0.61 1.66
C SER A 60 16.95 1.16 2.87
N ASP A 61 17.53 1.07 4.05
CA ASP A 61 16.87 1.46 5.30
C ASP A 61 16.54 2.95 5.33
N VAL A 62 17.49 3.79 4.89
CA VAL A 62 17.34 5.25 4.82
C VAL A 62 16.15 5.61 3.92
N PHE A 63 16.11 5.08 2.70
CA PHE A 63 15.06 5.42 1.75
C PHE A 63 13.69 4.89 2.16
N HIS A 64 13.61 3.72 2.81
CA HIS A 64 12.35 3.23 3.35
C HIS A 64 11.89 4.10 4.52
N ALA A 65 12.75 4.42 5.48
CA ALA A 65 12.43 5.27 6.63
C ALA A 65 11.96 6.68 6.21
N GLU A 66 12.54 7.23 5.16
CA GLU A 66 12.16 8.53 4.57
C GLU A 66 10.71 8.57 4.03
N LEU A 67 10.03 7.43 3.89
CA LEU A 67 8.62 7.39 3.50
C LEU A 67 7.66 7.77 4.64
N SER A 68 8.12 7.82 5.89
CA SER A 68 7.30 8.22 7.05
C SER A 68 6.63 9.59 6.85
N GLY A 69 7.42 10.62 6.52
CA GLY A 69 6.91 11.96 6.26
C GLY A 69 5.88 12.03 5.11
N PRO A 70 6.16 11.45 3.92
CA PRO A 70 5.19 11.33 2.84
C PRO A 70 3.89 10.59 3.21
N ILE A 71 3.96 9.55 4.06
CA ILE A 71 2.79 8.82 4.54
C ILE A 71 1.93 9.70 5.44
N GLU A 72 2.55 10.40 6.40
CA GLU A 72 1.86 11.37 7.28
C GLU A 72 1.24 12.51 6.47
N ALA A 73 1.99 13.07 5.52
CA ALA A 73 1.52 14.17 4.66
C ALA A 73 0.35 13.76 3.75
N ALA A 74 0.26 12.48 3.37
CA ALA A 74 -0.88 11.96 2.63
C ALA A 74 -2.13 11.72 3.50
N GLY A 75 -1.99 11.81 4.83
CA GLY A 75 -3.06 11.49 5.77
C GLY A 75 -3.49 10.03 5.63
N VAL A 76 -2.51 9.12 5.62
CA VAL A 76 -2.76 7.67 5.68
C VAL A 76 -3.24 7.31 7.08
N ASP A 77 -4.41 6.69 7.16
CA ASP A 77 -5.02 6.26 8.42
C ASP A 77 -4.47 4.89 8.87
N TYR A 78 -4.15 4.01 7.91
CA TYR A 78 -3.62 2.68 8.21
C TYR A 78 -2.61 2.22 7.14
N ALA A 79 -1.47 1.67 7.58
CA ALA A 79 -0.48 1.10 6.68
C ALA A 79 -0.25 -0.41 6.88
N ILE A 80 -0.08 -1.12 5.77
CA ILE A 80 0.37 -2.52 5.73
C ILE A 80 1.72 -2.53 5.03
N LEU A 81 2.79 -2.71 5.80
CA LEU A 81 4.16 -2.73 5.32
C LEU A 81 4.58 -4.18 5.05
N VAL A 82 5.10 -4.46 3.85
CA VAL A 82 5.31 -5.84 3.38
C VAL A 82 6.77 -6.09 3.03
N GLY A 83 7.37 -7.07 3.71
CA GLY A 83 8.76 -7.51 3.49
C GLY A 83 9.73 -6.97 4.53
N GLU A 84 10.83 -7.68 4.74
CA GLU A 84 11.88 -7.41 5.74
C GLU A 84 12.44 -5.98 5.67
N ALA A 85 12.76 -5.49 4.47
CA ALA A 85 13.36 -4.17 4.25
C ALA A 85 12.42 -2.99 4.62
N MET A 86 11.14 -3.27 4.87
CA MET A 86 10.22 -2.26 5.40
C MET A 86 10.40 -2.02 6.91
N GLY A 87 11.26 -2.78 7.61
CA GLY A 87 11.49 -2.63 9.05
C GLY A 87 11.92 -1.21 9.45
N ALA A 88 12.80 -0.57 8.68
CA ALA A 88 13.22 0.80 8.94
C ALA A 88 12.07 1.81 8.84
N LEU A 89 11.09 1.57 7.95
CA LEU A 89 9.88 2.38 7.89
C LEU A 89 8.92 2.08 9.04
N ALA A 90 8.80 0.82 9.45
CA ALA A 90 8.00 0.44 10.61
C ALA A 90 8.47 1.19 11.86
N GLU A 91 9.77 1.16 12.15
CA GLU A 91 10.37 1.91 13.26
C GLU A 91 10.10 3.42 13.14
N ALA A 92 10.24 3.99 11.94
CA ALA A 92 10.02 5.42 11.71
C ALA A 92 8.55 5.87 11.89
N LEU A 93 7.58 4.95 11.73
CA LEU A 93 6.15 5.21 11.85
C LEU A 93 5.59 4.97 13.26
N GLU A 94 6.36 4.39 14.18
CA GLU A 94 5.92 4.12 15.54
C GLU A 94 5.34 5.37 16.22
N GLY A 95 4.11 5.27 16.73
CA GLY A 95 3.41 6.36 17.40
C GLY A 95 2.92 7.49 16.49
N ARG A 96 3.08 7.37 15.17
CA ARG A 96 2.63 8.39 14.20
C ARG A 96 1.32 8.04 13.52
N ILE A 97 1.18 6.78 13.09
CA ILE A 97 -0.04 6.21 12.51
C ILE A 97 -0.22 4.76 12.96
N ASP A 98 -1.42 4.22 12.74
CA ASP A 98 -1.65 2.78 12.89
C ASP A 98 -1.05 2.03 11.70
N PHE A 99 -0.29 0.96 11.97
CA PHE A 99 0.25 0.11 10.92
C PHE A 99 0.48 -1.33 11.39
N VAL A 100 0.71 -2.22 10.43
CA VAL A 100 1.29 -3.55 10.66
C VAL A 100 2.43 -3.80 9.70
N HIS A 101 3.48 -4.46 10.19
CA HIS A 101 4.57 -4.98 9.38
C HIS A 101 4.41 -6.49 9.24
N VAL A 102 4.37 -6.97 8.00
CA VAL A 102 4.08 -8.37 7.66
C VAL A 102 5.13 -8.93 6.70
N PRO A 103 5.41 -10.24 6.74
CA PRO A 103 6.52 -10.81 5.97
C PRO A 103 6.23 -10.89 4.46
N ASP A 104 4.97 -11.00 4.05
CA ASP A 104 4.62 -11.32 2.66
C ASP A 104 3.24 -10.80 2.21
N ALA A 105 3.04 -10.84 0.89
CA ALA A 105 1.81 -10.39 0.24
C ALA A 105 0.57 -11.21 0.64
N ALA A 106 0.73 -12.49 1.02
CA ALA A 106 -0.40 -13.32 1.44
C ALA A 106 -0.94 -12.84 2.79
N THR A 107 -0.05 -12.61 3.75
CA THR A 107 -0.36 -12.06 5.08
C THR A 107 -0.91 -10.64 4.94
N ALA A 108 -0.32 -9.82 4.07
CA ALA A 108 -0.82 -8.48 3.77
C ALA A 108 -2.25 -8.51 3.21
N GLY A 109 -2.53 -9.41 2.26
CA GLY A 109 -3.87 -9.59 1.69
C GLY A 109 -4.90 -9.97 2.75
N ALA A 110 -4.57 -10.92 3.64
CA ALA A 110 -5.46 -11.32 4.74
C ALA A 110 -5.72 -10.17 5.73
N ARG A 111 -4.70 -9.35 6.02
CA ARG A 111 -4.86 -8.15 6.86
C ARG A 111 -5.75 -7.11 6.20
N LEU A 112 -5.53 -6.83 4.92
CA LEU A 112 -6.35 -5.89 4.17
C LEU A 112 -7.81 -6.36 4.12
N ASP A 113 -8.05 -7.63 3.80
CA ASP A 113 -9.39 -8.22 3.72
C ASP A 113 -10.19 -8.05 5.02
N ALA A 114 -9.52 -8.23 6.16
CA ALA A 114 -10.13 -8.10 7.48
C ALA A 114 -10.51 -6.66 7.87
N VAL A 115 -9.85 -5.65 7.28
CA VAL A 115 -10.06 -4.24 7.64
C VAL A 115 -10.79 -3.44 6.58
N LEU A 116 -10.82 -3.91 5.32
CA LEU A 116 -11.37 -3.17 4.18
C LEU A 116 -12.87 -2.91 4.34
N GLY A 117 -13.24 -1.64 4.22
CA GLY A 117 -14.62 -1.16 4.36
C GLY A 117 -15.07 -0.32 3.17
N ALA A 118 -16.39 -0.12 3.08
CA ALA A 118 -16.99 0.75 2.08
C ALA A 118 -16.49 2.19 2.23
N GLY A 119 -16.10 2.82 1.12
CA GLY A 119 -15.59 4.18 1.07
C GLY A 119 -14.08 4.32 1.37
N ASP A 120 -13.37 3.21 1.56
CA ASP A 120 -11.91 3.25 1.68
C ASP A 120 -11.24 3.61 0.35
N ALA A 121 -10.09 4.28 0.44
CA ALA A 121 -9.13 4.44 -0.65
C ALA A 121 -7.85 3.69 -0.32
N VAL A 122 -7.49 2.70 -1.15
CA VAL A 122 -6.36 1.80 -0.93
C VAL A 122 -5.29 2.01 -2.00
N LEU A 123 -4.09 2.40 -1.60
CA LEU A 123 -2.92 2.35 -2.48
C LEU A 123 -2.23 1.01 -2.32
N VAL A 124 -1.98 0.29 -3.43
CA VAL A 124 -1.15 -0.92 -3.44
C VAL A 124 0.10 -0.64 -4.26
N LYS A 125 1.26 -0.61 -3.61
CA LYS A 125 2.53 -0.28 -4.27
C LYS A 125 3.68 -1.09 -3.75
N GLY A 126 4.51 -1.59 -4.68
CA GLY A 126 5.72 -2.33 -4.36
C GLY A 126 6.44 -2.75 -5.63
N SER A 127 7.66 -3.24 -5.49
CA SER A 127 8.34 -3.87 -6.62
C SER A 127 7.64 -5.18 -7.01
N ASN A 128 7.64 -5.50 -8.30
CA ASN A 128 6.90 -6.65 -8.84
C ASN A 128 7.17 -7.97 -8.10
N GLY A 129 8.40 -8.21 -7.63
CA GLY A 129 8.70 -9.48 -6.96
C GLY A 129 8.27 -9.55 -5.49
N VAL A 130 7.72 -8.49 -4.89
CA VAL A 130 6.92 -8.59 -3.65
C VAL A 130 5.56 -9.24 -3.94
N ARG A 131 5.13 -9.20 -5.21
CA ARG A 131 3.89 -9.81 -5.73
C ARG A 131 2.62 -9.21 -5.14
N LEU A 132 2.62 -7.93 -4.80
CA LEU A 132 1.42 -7.24 -4.32
C LEU A 132 0.28 -7.19 -5.35
N SER A 133 0.58 -7.40 -6.64
CA SER A 133 -0.44 -7.56 -7.69
C SER A 133 -1.42 -8.70 -7.41
N THR A 134 -1.02 -9.72 -6.64
CA THR A 134 -1.94 -10.82 -6.27
C THR A 134 -3.02 -10.35 -5.31
N ILE A 135 -2.75 -9.34 -4.48
CA ILE A 135 -3.76 -8.73 -3.60
C ILE A 135 -4.79 -8.00 -4.45
N VAL A 136 -4.33 -7.21 -5.43
CA VAL A 136 -5.22 -6.48 -6.35
C VAL A 136 -6.11 -7.45 -7.11
N ALA A 137 -5.53 -8.53 -7.67
CA ALA A 137 -6.29 -9.56 -8.38
C ALA A 137 -7.38 -10.18 -7.49
N ALA A 138 -7.02 -10.59 -6.27
CA ALA A 138 -7.96 -11.18 -5.32
C ALA A 138 -9.12 -10.23 -4.96
N LEU A 139 -8.84 -8.93 -4.80
CA LEU A 139 -9.88 -7.93 -4.53
C LEU A 139 -10.84 -7.74 -5.72
N THR A 140 -10.32 -7.79 -6.95
CA THR A 140 -11.15 -7.63 -8.16
C THR A 140 -12.00 -8.84 -8.49
N GLU A 141 -11.63 -10.02 -8.01
CA GLU A 141 -12.39 -11.27 -8.21
C GLU A 141 -13.51 -11.46 -7.18
N ARG A 142 -13.64 -10.55 -6.21
CA ARG A 142 -14.72 -10.60 -5.21
C ARG A 142 -16.08 -10.48 -5.88
N ALA A 143 -17.00 -11.35 -5.48
CA ALA A 143 -18.41 -11.13 -5.76
C ALA A 143 -18.93 -9.97 -4.90
N PRO A 144 -19.84 -9.12 -5.41
CA PRO A 144 -20.60 -8.22 -4.55
C PRO A 144 -21.35 -9.03 -3.50
N ALA A 145 -21.43 -8.48 -2.28
CA ALA A 145 -22.15 -9.07 -1.15
C ALA A 145 -23.66 -9.15 -1.42
#